data_AF-A0AAV4FR33-F1
#
_entry.id   AF-A0AAV4FR33-F1
#
_cell.length_a   1.000
_cell.length_b   1.000
_cell.length_c   1.000
_cell.angle_alpha   90.00
_cell.angle_beta   90.00
_cell.angle_gamma   90.00
#
_symmetry.space_group_name_H-M   'P 1'
#
loop_
_entity.id
_entity.type
_entity.pdbx_description
1 polymer ?
#
loop_
_entity_poly.entity_id
_entity_poly.type
_entity_poly.pdbx_seq_one_letter_code
_entity_poly.pdbx_strand_id
1 'polypeptide(L)'
;MTTREEIVQQADLLGYRGEKKEEYLKQEFTVLVERAAKKEEAEHVERKEELEAERAAKIELEKMRLETEMKMLQTKIQTGIVKDETVSKTFSDASAKHPKLPHFQDGEDDLDIWLTRFESDPEKKKSLRLTILRDEIDGREVDVMRDTGCEGVVVRRQLVDAGPLTGPLTGERRTKFSVTSAGLGGDVIRNCRSCNVCQRTVKNGIVPRVPLEKVPLVDTPLKRVAMDTVGPINPPSEAGHRFILTLIDYATRYAEAVPLRKIDTETVAEALVDIYSRLGVPEEVLSDQGTQFM
;
A
#
# COMPACT_ATOMS: atom_id res chain seq x y z
N MET A 1 -12.10 -26.16 -42.90
CA MET A 1 -12.72 -25.08 -43.69
C MET A 1 -12.12 -25.14 -45.07
N THR A 2 -12.94 -25.08 -46.11
CA THR A 2 -12.46 -25.06 -47.49
C THR A 2 -11.51 -23.86 -47.68
N THR A 3 -10.33 -24.06 -48.25
CA THR A 3 -9.36 -22.98 -48.43
C THR A 3 -9.57 -22.25 -49.75
N ARG A 4 -8.98 -21.05 -49.90
CA ARG A 4 -9.04 -20.32 -51.17
C ARG A 4 -8.45 -21.13 -52.33
N GLU A 5 -7.41 -21.90 -52.04
CA GLU A 5 -6.70 -22.75 -53.01
C GLU A 5 -7.57 -23.92 -53.48
N GLU A 6 -8.32 -24.54 -52.56
CA GLU A 6 -9.26 -25.62 -52.88
C GLU A 6 -10.41 -25.11 -53.78
N ILE A 7 -10.91 -23.90 -53.55
CA ILE A 7 -11.97 -23.30 -54.40
C ILE A 7 -11.45 -23.04 -55.82
N VAL A 8 -10.19 -22.60 -55.97
CA VAL A 8 -9.57 -22.40 -57.28
C VAL A 8 -9.37 -23.72 -58.01
N GLN A 9 -8.88 -24.75 -57.31
CA GLN A 9 -8.71 -26.09 -57.86
C GLN A 9 -10.06 -26.71 -58.28
N GLN A 10 -11.12 -26.51 -57.48
CA GLN A 10 -12.47 -26.94 -57.79
C GLN A 10 -12.99 -26.28 -59.08
N ALA A 11 -12.76 -24.98 -59.25
CA ALA A 11 -13.15 -24.25 -60.46
C ALA A 11 -12.45 -24.78 -61.72
N ASP A 12 -11.17 -25.15 -61.59
CA ASP A 12 -10.37 -25.76 -62.66
C ASP A 12 -10.84 -27.18 -63.01
N LEU A 13 -11.17 -28.01 -62.01
CA LEU A 13 -11.72 -29.35 -62.20
C LEU A 13 -13.10 -29.34 -62.88
N LEU A 14 -13.92 -28.33 -62.59
CA LEU A 14 -15.23 -28.11 -63.23
C LEU A 14 -15.12 -27.52 -64.64
N GLY A 15 -13.92 -27.17 -65.09
CA GLY A 15 -13.66 -26.68 -66.45
C GLY A 15 -14.10 -25.22 -66.71
N TYR A 16 -14.34 -24.43 -65.67
CA TYR A 16 -14.71 -23.02 -65.83
C TYR A 16 -13.54 -22.20 -66.38
N ARG A 17 -13.81 -21.31 -67.35
CA ARG A 17 -12.81 -20.40 -67.94
C ARG A 17 -13.37 -19.00 -68.16
N GLY A 18 -12.49 -18.00 -68.19
CA GLY A 18 -12.85 -16.59 -68.42
C GLY A 18 -13.83 -16.06 -67.38
N GLU A 19 -14.81 -15.28 -67.82
CA GLU A 19 -15.81 -14.61 -66.96
C GLU A 19 -16.59 -15.60 -66.07
N LYS A 20 -16.89 -16.80 -66.57
CA LYS A 20 -17.59 -17.83 -65.78
C LYS A 20 -16.77 -18.34 -64.59
N LYS A 21 -15.44 -18.38 -64.72
CA LYS A 21 -14.55 -18.75 -63.62
C LYS A 21 -14.49 -17.63 -62.59
N GLU A 22 -14.41 -16.38 -63.02
CA GLU A 22 -14.44 -15.22 -62.13
C GLU A 22 -15.74 -15.12 -61.33
N GLU A 23 -16.88 -15.35 -61.96
CA GLU A 23 -18.19 -15.30 -61.29
C GLU A 23 -18.32 -16.39 -60.23
N TYR A 24 -17.90 -17.62 -60.56
CA TYR A 24 -17.87 -18.73 -59.60
C TYR A 24 -16.95 -18.44 -58.41
N LEU A 25 -15.72 -17.96 -58.66
CA LEU A 25 -14.77 -17.62 -57.60
C LEU A 25 -15.29 -16.48 -56.71
N LYS A 26 -15.92 -15.46 -57.30
CA LYS A 26 -16.54 -14.35 -56.54
C LYS A 26 -17.63 -14.86 -55.60
N GLN A 27 -18.52 -15.75 -56.08
CA GLN A 27 -19.58 -16.31 -55.26
C GLN A 27 -19.01 -17.14 -54.09
N GLU A 28 -18.11 -18.08 -54.38
CA GLU A 28 -17.56 -18.98 -53.35
C GLU A 28 -16.66 -18.27 -52.34
N PHE A 29 -15.84 -17.29 -52.77
CA PHE A 29 -15.05 -16.48 -51.84
C PHE A 29 -15.93 -15.59 -50.95
N THR A 30 -17.04 -15.08 -51.46
CA THR A 30 -17.99 -14.31 -50.64
C THR A 30 -18.58 -15.20 -49.54
N VAL A 31 -19.04 -16.40 -49.89
CA VAL A 31 -19.56 -17.38 -48.92
C VAL A 31 -18.49 -17.79 -47.90
N LEU A 32 -17.23 -17.94 -48.31
CA LEU A 32 -16.13 -18.26 -47.42
C LEU A 32 -15.86 -17.14 -46.40
N VAL A 33 -15.88 -15.88 -46.83
CA VAL A 33 -15.71 -14.71 -45.95
C VAL A 33 -16.88 -14.59 -44.98
N GLU A 34 -18.12 -14.75 -45.44
CA GLU A 34 -19.30 -14.71 -44.59
C GLU A 34 -19.29 -15.83 -43.52
N ARG A 35 -18.84 -17.04 -43.89
CA ARG A 35 -18.69 -18.15 -42.95
C ARG A 35 -17.57 -17.88 -41.93
N ALA A 36 -16.48 -17.26 -42.34
CA ALA A 36 -15.41 -16.86 -41.42
C ALA A 36 -15.90 -15.80 -40.43
N ALA A 37 -16.60 -14.78 -40.91
CA ALA A 37 -17.19 -13.74 -40.06
C ALA A 37 -18.20 -14.32 -39.04
N LYS A 38 -19.10 -15.20 -39.48
CA LYS A 38 -20.04 -15.89 -38.57
C LYS A 38 -19.34 -16.77 -37.53
N LYS A 39 -18.22 -17.37 -37.89
CA LYS A 39 -17.43 -18.19 -36.97
C LYS A 39 -16.73 -17.33 -35.92
N GLU A 40 -16.13 -16.21 -36.30
CA GLU A 40 -15.54 -15.25 -35.36
C GLU A 40 -16.59 -14.66 -34.41
N GLU A 41 -17.77 -14.33 -34.93
CA GLU A 41 -18.88 -13.83 -34.11
C GLU A 41 -19.35 -14.89 -33.09
N ALA A 42 -19.49 -16.14 -33.51
CA ALA A 42 -19.83 -17.25 -32.60
C ALA A 42 -18.77 -17.47 -31.52
N GLU A 43 -17.48 -17.49 -31.89
CA GLU A 43 -16.37 -17.62 -30.94
C GLU A 43 -16.31 -16.44 -29.95
N HIS A 44 -16.64 -15.23 -30.39
CA HIS A 44 -16.71 -14.05 -29.52
C HIS A 44 -17.88 -14.13 -28.53
N VAL A 45 -19.05 -14.62 -28.98
CA VAL A 45 -20.22 -14.85 -28.11
C VAL A 45 -19.90 -15.90 -27.05
N GLU A 46 -19.32 -17.04 -27.45
CA GLU A 46 -18.93 -18.12 -26.52
C GLU A 46 -17.93 -17.62 -25.47
N ARG A 47 -16.88 -16.90 -25.89
CA ARG A 47 -15.89 -16.31 -24.96
C ARG A 47 -16.51 -15.30 -24.00
N LYS A 48 -17.52 -14.54 -24.45
CA LYS A 48 -18.24 -13.59 -23.60
C LYS A 48 -19.08 -14.31 -22.55
N GLU A 49 -19.77 -15.38 -22.91
CA GLU A 49 -20.55 -16.21 -21.98
C GLU A 49 -19.65 -16.89 -20.93
N GLU A 50 -18.49 -17.42 -21.32
CA GLU A 50 -17.51 -17.99 -20.39
C GLU A 50 -17.03 -16.94 -19.37
N LEU A 51 -16.70 -15.73 -19.83
CA LEU A 51 -16.18 -14.66 -18.98
C LEU A 51 -17.26 -14.09 -18.04
N GLU A 52 -18.52 -14.08 -18.46
CA GLU A 52 -19.67 -13.75 -17.61
C GLU A 52 -19.91 -14.84 -16.55
N ALA A 53 -19.80 -16.12 -16.91
CA ALA A 53 -19.90 -17.23 -15.97
C ALA A 53 -18.77 -17.23 -14.92
N GLU A 54 -17.53 -16.94 -15.32
CA GLU A 54 -16.39 -16.83 -14.40
C GLU A 54 -16.56 -15.66 -13.42
N ARG A 55 -17.04 -14.51 -13.91
CA ARG A 55 -17.37 -13.35 -13.06
C ARG A 55 -18.46 -13.69 -12.04
N ALA A 56 -19.52 -14.39 -12.47
CA ALA A 56 -20.60 -14.82 -11.59
C ALA A 56 -20.10 -15.78 -10.49
N ALA A 57 -19.25 -16.76 -10.85
CA ALA A 57 -18.66 -17.70 -9.90
C ALA A 57 -17.78 -16.99 -8.85
N LYS A 58 -17.00 -15.98 -9.26
CA LYS A 58 -16.16 -15.18 -8.35
C LYS A 58 -16.98 -14.35 -7.37
N ILE A 59 -18.10 -13.79 -7.82
CA ILE A 59 -19.04 -13.05 -6.96
C ILE A 59 -19.66 -14.00 -5.92
N GLU A 60 -20.09 -15.20 -6.33
CA GLU A 60 -20.70 -16.17 -5.40
C GLU A 60 -19.70 -16.68 -4.35
N LEU A 61 -18.44 -16.90 -4.74
CA LEU A 61 -17.37 -17.27 -3.81
C LEU A 61 -17.14 -16.19 -2.73
N GLU A 62 -17.06 -14.92 -3.14
CA GLU A 62 -16.87 -13.81 -2.20
C GLU A 62 -18.09 -13.62 -1.30
N LYS A 63 -19.30 -13.84 -1.83
CA LYS A 63 -20.54 -13.83 -1.04
C LYS A 63 -20.52 -14.92 0.03
N MET A 64 -20.14 -16.16 -0.31
CA MET A 64 -20.00 -17.24 0.67
C MET A 64 -18.96 -16.90 1.75
N ARG A 65 -17.83 -16.30 1.36
CA ARG A 65 -16.81 -15.86 2.32
C ARG A 65 -17.39 -14.83 3.30
N LEU A 66 -18.05 -13.78 2.82
CA LEU A 66 -18.66 -12.76 3.67
C LEU A 66 -19.74 -13.34 4.60
N GLU A 67 -20.54 -14.29 4.11
CA GLU A 67 -21.52 -14.99 4.94
C GLU A 67 -20.85 -15.81 6.06
N THR A 68 -19.72 -16.48 5.79
CA THR A 68 -18.98 -17.21 6.83
C THR A 68 -18.32 -16.28 7.86
N GLU A 69 -17.76 -15.15 7.42
CA GLU A 69 -17.20 -14.12 8.31
C GLU A 69 -18.29 -13.53 9.21
N MET A 70 -19.47 -13.23 8.66
CA MET A 70 -20.60 -12.71 9.43
C MET A 70 -21.11 -13.74 10.46
N LYS A 71 -21.20 -15.03 10.08
CA LYS A 71 -21.56 -16.11 11.01
C LYS A 71 -20.53 -16.28 12.14
N MET A 72 -19.23 -16.17 11.84
CA MET A 72 -18.18 -16.19 12.86
C MET A 72 -18.32 -15.02 13.84
N LEU A 73 -18.56 -13.80 13.34
CA LEU A 73 -18.77 -12.63 14.19
C LEU A 73 -20.01 -12.78 15.06
N GLN A 74 -21.12 -13.27 14.51
CA GLN A 74 -22.35 -13.55 15.27
C GLN A 74 -22.10 -14.60 16.36
N THR A 75 -21.32 -15.64 16.06
CA THR A 75 -20.97 -16.69 17.04
C THR A 75 -20.06 -16.14 18.14
N LYS A 76 -19.13 -15.24 17.82
CA LYS A 76 -18.28 -14.52 18.81
C LYS A 76 -19.10 -13.65 19.75
N ILE A 77 -20.15 -12.99 19.25
CA ILE A 77 -21.10 -12.21 20.06
C ILE A 77 -21.94 -13.13 20.95
N GLN A 78 -22.46 -14.24 20.41
CA GLN A 78 -23.33 -15.19 21.12
C GLN A 78 -22.60 -15.99 22.21
N THR A 79 -21.33 -16.32 22.00
CA THR A 79 -20.50 -17.10 22.94
C THR A 79 -19.93 -16.27 24.09
N GLY A 80 -20.15 -14.95 24.09
CA GLY A 80 -19.73 -14.07 25.19
C GLY A 80 -18.22 -13.99 25.40
N ILE A 81 -17.40 -14.48 24.45
CA ILE A 81 -15.94 -14.29 24.48
C ILE A 81 -15.63 -12.90 23.91
N VAL A 82 -16.14 -11.88 24.59
CA VAL A 82 -15.43 -10.61 24.69
C VAL A 82 -14.47 -10.80 25.86
N LYS A 83 -13.26 -11.30 25.56
CA LYS A 83 -12.16 -11.02 26.47
C LYS A 83 -11.82 -9.55 26.29
N ASP A 84 -12.41 -8.76 27.17
CA ASP A 84 -11.92 -7.47 27.58
C ASP A 84 -10.52 -7.70 28.18
N GLU A 85 -9.48 -7.64 27.36
CA GLU A 85 -8.10 -7.59 27.86
C GLU A 85 -7.75 -6.15 28.27
N THR A 86 -8.48 -5.65 29.26
CA THR A 86 -7.97 -4.67 30.20
C THR A 86 -7.44 -5.40 31.43
N VAL A 87 -6.16 -5.78 31.46
CA VAL A 87 -5.42 -5.96 32.72
C VAL A 87 -3.98 -5.42 32.57
N SER A 88 -3.77 -4.30 33.24
CA SER A 88 -2.54 -3.76 33.81
C SER A 88 -1.38 -4.77 34.07
N LYS A 89 -0.19 -4.47 33.54
CA LYS A 89 1.13 -4.56 34.24
C LYS A 89 2.26 -4.06 33.31
N THR A 90 2.84 -2.89 33.62
CA THR A 90 4.18 -2.66 34.20
C THR A 90 5.31 -2.42 33.18
N PHE A 91 6.09 -1.37 33.44
CA PHE A 91 7.26 -0.84 32.73
C PHE A 91 8.30 -1.91 32.34
N SER A 92 9.13 -1.75 31.30
CA SER A 92 10.17 -0.71 31.16
C SER A 92 10.88 -0.80 29.81
N ASP A 93 11.39 0.32 29.29
CA ASP A 93 12.59 0.34 28.46
C ASP A 93 13.47 1.52 28.88
N ALA A 94 14.67 1.17 29.35
CA ALA A 94 15.86 2.00 29.31
C ALA A 94 16.80 1.31 28.32
N SER A 95 17.41 2.08 27.41
CA SER A 95 18.38 1.55 26.46
C SER A 95 19.61 1.04 27.22
N ALA A 96 19.77 -0.28 27.24
CA ALA A 96 20.98 -0.97 27.63
C ALA A 96 21.66 -1.49 26.34
N LYS A 97 22.99 -1.43 26.28
CA LYS A 97 23.78 -1.96 25.14
C LYS A 97 23.25 -3.35 24.76
N HIS A 98 22.76 -3.48 23.52
CA HIS A 98 22.11 -4.70 23.07
C HIS A 98 23.11 -5.88 23.15
N PRO A 99 22.81 -6.94 23.91
CA PRO A 99 23.56 -8.17 23.81
C PRO A 99 23.41 -8.70 22.38
N LYS A 100 24.50 -9.14 21.76
CA LYS A 100 24.44 -9.72 20.40
C LYS A 100 23.52 -10.94 20.47
N LEU A 101 22.47 -10.92 19.66
CA LEU A 101 21.54 -12.04 19.56
C LEU A 101 22.31 -13.29 19.11
N PRO A 102 22.07 -14.47 19.73
CA PRO A 102 22.67 -15.71 19.27
C PRO A 102 22.21 -15.99 17.83
N HIS A 103 23.13 -16.46 16.99
CA HIS A 103 22.81 -16.81 15.61
C HIS A 103 21.77 -17.94 15.56
N PHE A 104 20.75 -17.78 14.71
CA PHE A 104 19.71 -18.77 14.48
C PHE A 104 20.31 -19.94 13.69
N GLN A 105 20.22 -21.16 14.23
CA GLN A 105 20.80 -22.35 13.61
C GLN A 105 19.71 -23.13 12.87
N ASP A 106 19.71 -23.01 11.54
CA ASP A 106 18.73 -23.68 10.68
C ASP A 106 18.78 -25.20 10.87
N GLY A 107 17.65 -25.78 11.31
CA GLY A 107 17.47 -27.22 11.53
C GLY A 107 17.56 -27.68 12.98
N GLU A 108 18.07 -26.86 13.90
CA GLU A 108 18.11 -27.14 15.35
C GLU A 108 17.22 -26.17 16.15
N ASP A 109 17.07 -24.93 15.68
CA ASP A 109 16.23 -23.92 16.32
C ASP A 109 14.81 -23.88 15.69
N ASP A 110 13.77 -23.98 16.51
CA ASP A 110 12.47 -23.35 16.27
C ASP A 110 12.40 -22.07 17.11
N LEU A 111 11.48 -21.15 16.78
CA LEU A 111 11.37 -19.81 17.35
C LEU A 111 11.38 -19.82 18.89
N ASP A 112 10.70 -20.79 19.50
CA ASP A 112 10.61 -20.97 20.96
C ASP A 112 11.94 -21.46 21.58
N ILE A 113 12.68 -22.31 20.87
CA ILE A 113 13.98 -22.86 21.31
C ILE A 113 15.06 -21.77 21.25
N TRP A 114 15.03 -20.97 20.19
CA TRP A 114 15.92 -19.82 20.02
C TRP A 114 15.67 -18.73 21.08
N LEU A 115 14.39 -18.45 21.41
CA LEU A 115 13.99 -17.53 22.48
C LEU A 115 14.48 -18.00 23.85
N THR A 116 14.35 -19.29 24.16
CA THR A 116 14.79 -19.86 25.45
C THR A 116 16.30 -19.72 25.65
N ARG A 117 17.09 -19.92 24.58
CA ARG A 117 18.55 -19.69 24.58
C ARG A 117 18.90 -18.22 24.79
N PHE A 118 18.19 -17.31 24.13
CA PHE A 118 18.39 -15.87 24.28
C PHE A 118 18.06 -15.38 25.69
N GLU A 119 17.04 -15.95 26.34
CA GLU A 119 16.65 -15.58 27.71
C GLU A 119 17.62 -16.07 28.79
N SER A 120 18.44 -17.07 28.47
CA SER A 120 19.38 -17.73 29.38
C SER A 120 20.78 -17.08 29.42
N ASP A 121 21.05 -16.03 28.62
CA ASP A 121 22.39 -15.44 28.42
C ASP A 121 22.91 -14.67 29.67
N PRO A 122 24.04 -15.09 30.27
CA PRO A 122 24.63 -14.44 31.44
C PRO A 122 25.30 -13.08 31.17
N GLU A 123 25.70 -12.74 29.93
CA GLU A 123 26.28 -11.42 29.58
C GLU A 123 25.24 -10.29 29.73
N LYS A 124 23.95 -10.61 29.57
CA LYS A 124 22.81 -9.69 29.77
C LYS A 124 22.75 -9.10 31.18
N LYS A 125 23.30 -9.80 32.19
CA LYS A 125 23.31 -9.33 33.60
C LYS A 125 24.38 -8.27 33.89
N LYS A 126 25.38 -8.08 33.02
CA LYS A 126 26.50 -7.13 33.25
C LYS A 126 26.30 -5.75 32.60
N SER A 127 25.52 -5.61 31.52
CA SER A 127 25.39 -4.35 30.76
C SER A 127 24.40 -3.32 31.31
N LEU A 128 23.68 -3.64 32.39
CA LEU A 128 22.62 -2.81 33.01
C LEU A 128 23.08 -1.90 34.17
N ARG A 129 24.39 -1.76 34.39
CA ARG A 129 24.91 -0.85 35.43
C ARG A 129 25.23 0.51 34.82
N LEU A 130 24.34 1.49 35.04
CA LEU A 130 24.64 2.91 34.81
C LEU A 130 25.83 3.31 35.70
N THR A 131 26.84 3.97 35.12
CA THR A 131 27.99 4.47 35.87
C THR A 131 27.59 5.72 36.64
N ILE A 132 27.42 5.58 37.95
CA ILE A 132 27.26 6.71 38.88
C ILE A 132 28.63 7.37 39.02
N LEU A 133 28.72 8.66 38.72
CA LEU A 133 29.91 9.47 38.97
C LEU A 133 29.60 10.43 40.12
N ARG A 134 30.56 10.59 41.04
CA ARG A 134 30.57 11.63 42.06
C ARG A 134 31.14 12.90 41.44
N ASP A 135 30.40 13.99 41.54
CA ASP A 135 30.82 15.31 41.08
C ASP A 135 30.42 16.37 42.11
N GLU A 136 30.96 17.58 42.01
CA GLU A 136 30.78 18.62 43.02
C GLU A 136 29.96 19.80 42.46
N ILE A 137 28.83 20.10 43.10
CA ILE A 137 27.99 21.27 42.77
C ILE A 137 27.90 22.15 44.02
N ASP A 138 28.35 23.41 43.90
CA ASP A 138 28.38 24.41 44.98
C ASP A 138 29.02 23.91 46.29
N GLY A 139 30.14 23.20 46.19
CA GLY A 139 30.91 22.76 47.37
C GLY A 139 30.40 21.48 48.03
N ARG A 140 29.44 20.78 47.42
CA ARG A 140 28.84 19.54 47.94
C ARG A 140 28.95 18.43 46.90
N GLU A 141 29.46 17.29 47.33
CA GLU A 141 29.49 16.06 46.51
C GLU A 141 28.07 15.57 46.25
N VAL A 142 27.77 15.31 44.99
CA VAL A 142 26.49 14.74 44.54
C VAL A 142 26.74 13.67 43.47
N ASP A 143 25.88 12.65 43.47
CA ASP A 143 25.90 11.57 42.49
C ASP A 143 25.13 12.01 41.23
N VAL A 144 25.81 12.12 40.08
CA VAL A 144 25.23 12.65 38.84
C VAL A 144 25.19 11.59 37.74
N MET A 145 24.07 11.53 37.01
CA MET A 145 23.91 10.73 35.79
C MET A 145 24.03 11.63 34.55
N ARG A 146 25.03 11.42 33.68
CA ARG A 146 25.10 12.06 32.34
C ARG A 146 24.57 11.10 31.27
N ASP A 147 23.67 11.56 30.38
CA ASP A 147 23.95 11.64 28.92
C ASP A 147 22.85 12.31 28.02
N THR A 148 23.32 12.88 26.89
CA THR A 148 22.69 13.07 25.54
C THR A 148 21.76 14.25 25.15
N GLY A 149 22.08 15.50 25.52
CA GLY A 149 21.87 16.61 24.56
C GLY A 149 20.52 17.37 24.54
N CYS A 150 19.81 17.49 25.67
CA CYS A 150 18.68 18.44 25.82
C CYS A 150 18.97 19.45 26.94
N GLU A 151 18.77 20.75 26.70
CA GLU A 151 19.15 21.84 27.63
C GLU A 151 18.26 22.04 28.88
N GLY A 152 17.19 21.28 29.12
CA GLY A 152 16.17 21.67 30.11
C GLY A 152 15.72 20.60 31.11
N VAL A 153 16.27 20.63 32.34
CA VAL A 153 15.91 19.78 33.50
C VAL A 153 14.72 20.37 34.29
N VAL A 154 13.73 19.56 34.67
CA VAL A 154 12.63 20.01 35.57
C VAL A 154 12.60 19.19 36.86
N VAL A 155 12.93 19.81 38.01
CA VAL A 155 12.95 19.20 39.36
C VAL A 155 11.99 19.90 40.34
N ARG A 156 11.35 19.16 41.27
CA ARG A 156 10.69 19.79 42.42
C ARG A 156 11.72 20.33 43.40
N ARG A 157 11.60 21.63 43.65
CA ARG A 157 12.53 22.51 44.38
C ARG A 157 12.79 22.17 45.86
N GLN A 158 12.13 21.16 46.42
CA GLN A 158 12.22 20.82 47.85
C GLN A 158 12.77 19.42 48.13
N LEU A 159 13.06 18.61 47.09
CA LEU A 159 13.54 17.23 47.28
C LEU A 159 14.85 16.89 46.53
N VAL A 160 15.51 17.85 45.85
CA VAL A 160 16.82 17.62 45.21
C VAL A 160 17.57 18.95 45.08
N ASP A 161 18.83 19.03 45.52
CA ASP A 161 19.77 20.03 44.95
C ASP A 161 20.42 19.40 43.71
N ALA A 162 19.90 19.83 42.55
CA ALA A 162 20.43 19.68 41.19
C ALA A 162 21.01 18.31 40.73
N GLY A 163 20.14 17.42 40.22
CA GLY A 163 20.52 16.47 39.15
C GLY A 163 19.66 15.20 39.04
N PRO A 164 19.45 14.61 37.84
CA PRO A 164 19.18 15.21 36.53
C PRO A 164 17.85 14.65 35.97
N LEU A 165 16.81 15.49 35.95
CA LEU A 165 15.49 15.16 35.42
C LEU A 165 15.35 15.35 33.89
N THR A 166 16.42 15.09 33.14
CA THR A 166 16.40 15.09 31.67
C THR A 166 16.95 13.81 31.09
N GLY A 167 16.05 12.98 30.57
CA GLY A 167 16.36 11.92 29.64
C GLY A 167 15.36 11.96 28.47
N PRO A 168 15.83 11.87 27.22
CA PRO A 168 14.98 11.85 26.03
C PRO A 168 14.14 10.56 26.01
N LEU A 169 12.88 10.66 25.57
CA LEU A 169 11.88 9.60 25.34
C LEU A 169 10.82 9.29 26.41
N THR A 170 10.79 9.86 27.62
CA THR A 170 9.78 9.45 28.62
C THR A 170 9.27 10.55 29.58
N GLY A 171 9.09 11.77 29.07
CA GLY A 171 8.82 12.99 29.87
C GLY A 171 7.66 12.92 30.88
N GLU A 172 6.55 12.22 30.63
CA GLU A 172 5.43 12.20 31.57
C GLU A 172 5.44 11.02 32.56
N ARG A 173 5.80 9.82 32.10
CA ARG A 173 5.73 8.60 32.92
C ARG A 173 6.83 8.49 33.99
N ARG A 174 8.03 9.00 33.73
CA ARG A 174 9.13 8.95 34.72
C ARG A 174 9.06 10.07 35.76
N THR A 175 8.67 11.27 35.36
CA THR A 175 8.56 12.42 36.27
C THR A 175 7.45 12.23 37.33
N LYS A 176 6.36 11.53 36.97
CA LYS A 176 5.33 11.08 37.92
C LYS A 176 5.82 10.00 38.90
N PHE A 177 6.79 9.16 38.50
CA PHE A 177 7.26 8.02 39.29
C PHE A 177 8.27 8.40 40.39
N SER A 178 9.04 9.49 40.19
CA SER A 178 10.05 9.94 41.16
C SER A 178 9.60 11.08 42.08
N VAL A 179 8.53 11.82 41.76
CA VAL A 179 8.13 12.98 42.58
C VAL A 179 6.59 13.13 42.67
N THR A 180 5.97 12.61 43.72
CA THR A 180 4.51 12.70 43.98
C THR A 180 4.17 13.85 44.95
N SER A 181 3.62 14.94 44.40
CA SER A 181 2.96 16.07 45.08
C SER A 181 1.87 16.50 44.11
N ALA A 182 0.80 17.04 44.66
CA ALA A 182 -0.20 17.74 43.89
C ALA A 182 0.43 18.82 42.98
N GLY A 183 0.03 18.88 41.70
CA GLY A 183 0.35 19.98 40.78
C GLY A 183 1.42 19.71 39.70
N LEU A 184 2.45 18.90 39.97
CA LEU A 184 3.61 18.77 39.04
C LEU A 184 3.28 18.13 37.68
N GLY A 185 2.25 17.28 37.63
CA GLY A 185 1.83 16.67 36.36
C GLY A 185 1.45 17.72 35.31
N GLY A 186 0.87 18.85 35.73
CA GLY A 186 0.49 19.95 34.84
C GLY A 186 1.69 20.66 34.21
N ASP A 187 2.75 20.90 35.00
CA ASP A 187 3.95 21.60 34.54
C ASP A 187 4.78 20.75 33.58
N VAL A 188 4.86 19.45 33.83
CA VAL A 188 5.50 18.48 32.92
C VAL A 188 4.77 18.43 31.59
N ILE A 189 3.43 18.35 31.61
CA ILE A 189 2.61 18.39 30.39
C ILE A 189 2.83 19.72 29.64
N ARG A 190 2.86 20.86 30.35
CA ARG A 190 3.10 22.17 29.75
C ARG A 190 4.47 22.26 29.07
N ASN A 191 5.52 21.80 29.74
CA ASN A 191 6.88 21.80 29.21
C ASN A 191 7.03 20.87 27.99
N CYS A 192 6.43 19.68 28.04
CA CYS A 192 6.42 18.76 26.89
C CYS A 192 5.64 19.33 25.70
N ARG A 193 4.58 20.11 25.94
CA ARG A 193 3.81 20.81 24.89
C ARG A 193 4.56 21.99 24.27
N SER A 194 5.38 22.72 25.03
CA SER A 194 6.17 23.85 24.51
C SER A 194 7.51 23.44 23.90
N CYS A 195 8.01 22.23 24.17
CA CYS A 195 9.30 21.78 23.68
C CYS A 195 9.25 21.35 22.19
N ASN A 196 9.99 22.05 21.33
CA ASN A 196 10.06 21.77 19.88
C ASN A 196 10.53 20.34 19.56
N VAL A 197 11.54 19.85 20.30
CA VAL A 197 12.09 18.50 20.12
C VAL A 197 11.04 17.44 20.48
N CYS A 198 10.32 17.63 21.58
CA CYS A 198 9.24 16.73 21.98
C CYS A 198 8.11 16.71 20.95
N GLN A 199 7.70 17.89 20.45
CA GLN A 199 6.60 17.99 19.49
C GLN A 199 6.93 17.39 18.12
N ARG A 200 8.21 17.35 17.71
CA ARG A 200 8.62 16.78 16.42
C ARG A 200 8.95 15.28 16.47
N THR A 201 9.43 14.81 17.61
CA THR A 201 9.98 13.44 17.73
C THR A 201 8.99 12.45 18.34
N VAL A 202 8.05 12.92 19.17
CA VAL A 202 7.04 12.04 19.76
C VAL A 202 5.95 11.77 18.72
N LYS A 203 5.60 10.50 18.53
CA LYS A 203 4.45 10.12 17.69
C LYS A 203 3.20 10.80 18.26
N ASN A 204 2.46 11.51 17.42
CA ASN A 204 1.20 12.19 17.77
C ASN A 204 0.06 11.18 18.05
N GLY A 205 0.26 10.28 19.03
CA GLY A 205 -0.70 9.24 19.39
C GLY A 205 -1.17 8.40 18.20
N ILE A 206 -2.35 7.79 18.39
CA ILE A 206 -3.13 7.19 17.31
C ILE A 206 -3.98 8.32 16.73
N VAL A 207 -3.58 8.84 15.57
CA VAL A 207 -4.46 9.73 14.81
C VAL A 207 -5.51 8.86 14.12
N PRO A 208 -6.81 9.00 14.43
CA PRO A 208 -7.82 8.25 13.72
C PRO A 208 -7.77 8.63 12.23
N ARG A 209 -7.83 7.63 11.34
CA ARG A 209 -7.94 7.90 9.91
C ARG A 209 -9.23 8.67 9.66
N VAL A 210 -9.16 9.70 8.84
CA VAL A 210 -10.36 10.44 8.39
C VAL A 210 -11.28 9.43 7.67
N PRO A 211 -12.60 9.44 7.95
CA PRO A 211 -13.54 8.59 7.23
C PRO A 211 -13.41 8.80 5.72
N LEU A 212 -13.41 7.71 4.94
CA LEU A 212 -13.41 7.81 3.48
C LEU A 212 -14.74 8.38 3.01
N GLU A 213 -14.69 9.46 2.25
CA GLU A 213 -15.86 10.05 1.60
C GLU A 213 -16.13 9.36 0.25
N LYS A 214 -17.41 9.28 -0.12
CA LYS A 214 -17.79 8.78 -1.43
C LYS A 214 -17.44 9.84 -2.48
N VAL A 215 -16.75 9.42 -3.53
CA VAL A 215 -16.52 10.28 -4.69
C VAL A 215 -17.88 10.61 -5.32
N PRO A 216 -18.17 11.88 -5.67
CA PRO A 216 -19.42 12.25 -6.30
C PRO A 216 -19.63 11.47 -7.60
N LEU A 217 -20.87 11.04 -7.85
CA LEU A 217 -21.24 10.38 -9.08
C LEU A 217 -21.16 11.37 -10.23
N VAL A 218 -20.49 10.96 -11.30
CA VAL A 218 -20.40 11.70 -12.56
C VAL A 218 -21.27 10.95 -13.56
N ASP A 219 -22.23 11.63 -14.17
CA ASP A 219 -23.24 11.07 -15.08
C ASP A 219 -22.97 11.40 -16.56
N THR A 220 -22.12 12.38 -16.80
CA THR A 220 -21.80 12.91 -18.13
C THR A 220 -20.45 12.37 -18.58
N PRO A 221 -20.35 11.68 -19.74
CA PRO A 221 -19.09 11.21 -20.29
C PRO A 221 -18.07 12.36 -20.45
N LEU A 222 -16.80 12.09 -20.16
CA LEU A 222 -15.69 13.05 -20.25
C LEU A 222 -15.81 14.27 -19.33
N LYS A 223 -16.81 14.35 -18.46
CA LYS A 223 -16.88 15.43 -17.47
C LYS A 223 -15.73 15.35 -16.47
N ARG A 224 -15.35 14.14 -16.06
CA ARG A 224 -14.18 13.93 -15.20
C ARG A 224 -13.45 12.67 -15.61
N VAL A 225 -12.16 12.80 -15.87
CA VAL A 225 -11.27 11.68 -16.18
C VAL A 225 -10.17 11.58 -15.12
N ALA A 226 -9.82 10.36 -14.72
CA ALA A 226 -8.59 10.09 -13.95
C ALA A 226 -7.48 9.72 -14.93
N MET A 227 -6.28 10.23 -14.68
CA MET A 227 -5.07 9.89 -15.41
C MET A 227 -4.00 9.40 -14.46
N ASP A 228 -3.28 8.36 -14.88
CA ASP A 228 -2.18 7.78 -14.12
C ASP A 228 -1.11 7.22 -15.06
N THR A 229 0.09 7.00 -14.55
CA THR A 229 1.17 6.33 -15.28
C THR A 229 1.59 5.05 -14.57
N VAL A 230 1.54 3.94 -15.29
CA VAL A 230 2.00 2.64 -14.80
C VAL A 230 3.42 2.40 -15.30
N GLY A 231 4.36 2.11 -14.40
CA GLY A 231 5.72 1.66 -14.75
C GLY A 231 6.79 2.07 -13.73
N PRO A 232 8.07 1.78 -14.01
CA PRO A 232 8.61 1.13 -15.20
C PRO A 232 8.35 -0.38 -15.24
N ILE A 233 7.88 -0.88 -16.38
CA ILE A 233 7.67 -2.30 -16.69
C ILE A 233 9.00 -2.91 -17.16
N ASN A 234 9.40 -4.03 -16.54
CA ASN A 234 10.57 -4.80 -16.92
C ASN A 234 10.20 -6.29 -17.07
N PRO A 235 10.59 -6.94 -18.19
CA PRO A 235 11.33 -6.38 -19.32
C PRO A 235 10.50 -5.40 -20.17
N PRO A 236 11.16 -4.48 -20.91
CA PRO A 236 10.47 -3.63 -21.89
C PRO A 236 9.79 -4.48 -22.98
N SER A 237 8.77 -3.92 -23.64
CA SER A 237 8.23 -4.54 -24.86
C SER A 237 9.26 -4.59 -25.99
N GLU A 238 9.02 -5.39 -27.03
CA GLU A 238 9.90 -5.47 -28.21
C GLU A 238 10.13 -4.09 -28.86
N ALA A 239 9.10 -3.24 -28.84
CA ALA A 239 9.18 -1.87 -29.35
C ALA A 239 9.77 -0.87 -28.33
N GLY A 240 10.23 -1.33 -27.17
CA GLY A 240 10.92 -0.52 -26.15
C GLY A 240 10.01 0.27 -25.20
N HIS A 241 8.71 -0.04 -25.15
CA HIS A 241 7.78 0.63 -24.24
C HIS A 241 7.95 0.08 -22.82
N ARG A 242 7.97 0.98 -21.83
CA ARG A 242 8.21 0.67 -20.41
C ARG A 242 7.17 1.28 -19.49
N PHE A 243 6.30 2.12 -20.01
CA PHE A 243 5.29 2.79 -19.23
C PHE A 243 3.94 2.70 -19.96
N ILE A 244 2.86 2.88 -19.23
CA ILE A 244 1.52 2.96 -19.78
C ILE A 244 0.86 4.19 -19.18
N LEU A 245 0.47 5.15 -20.01
CA LEU A 245 -0.42 6.23 -19.61
C LEU A 245 -1.85 5.68 -19.64
N THR A 246 -2.53 5.75 -18.51
CA THR A 246 -3.93 5.33 -18.38
C THR A 246 -4.82 6.56 -18.23
N LEU A 247 -5.98 6.53 -18.88
CA LEU A 247 -7.02 7.53 -18.74
C LEU A 247 -8.36 6.82 -18.55
N ILE A 248 -9.07 7.11 -17.46
CA ILE A 248 -10.33 6.46 -17.11
C ILE A 248 -11.42 7.52 -16.93
N ASP A 249 -12.50 7.40 -17.70
CA ASP A 249 -13.68 8.25 -17.53
C ASP A 249 -14.51 7.80 -16.32
N TYR A 250 -14.87 8.74 -15.44
CA TYR A 250 -15.63 8.44 -14.23
C TYR A 250 -17.08 8.05 -14.50
N ALA A 251 -17.69 8.58 -15.57
CA ALA A 251 -19.08 8.34 -15.88
C ALA A 251 -19.29 6.97 -16.55
N THR A 252 -18.58 6.71 -17.65
CA THR A 252 -18.75 5.50 -18.44
C THR A 252 -17.88 4.33 -17.98
N ARG A 253 -16.86 4.60 -17.14
CA ARG A 253 -15.79 3.64 -16.81
C ARG A 253 -14.99 3.18 -18.03
N TYR A 254 -15.06 3.93 -19.13
CA TYR A 254 -14.21 3.70 -20.29
C TYR A 254 -12.74 3.95 -19.92
N ALA A 255 -11.87 3.01 -20.27
CA ALA A 255 -10.45 3.07 -19.97
C ALA A 255 -9.65 3.08 -21.27
N GLU A 256 -8.80 4.08 -21.42
CA GLU A 256 -7.82 4.22 -22.49
C GLU A 256 -6.42 4.00 -21.93
N ALA A 257 -5.58 3.26 -22.65
CA ALA A 257 -4.21 2.95 -22.23
C ALA A 257 -3.25 3.13 -23.41
N VAL A 258 -2.28 4.04 -23.25
CA VAL A 258 -1.29 4.35 -24.29
C VAL A 258 0.10 3.91 -23.81
N PRO A 259 0.79 3.02 -24.55
CA PRO A 259 2.13 2.60 -24.18
C PRO A 259 3.14 3.73 -24.44
N LEU A 260 4.00 4.02 -23.47
CA LEU A 260 5.04 5.04 -23.56
C LEU A 260 6.44 4.44 -23.35
N ARG A 261 7.43 4.99 -24.05
CA ARG A 261 8.86 4.64 -23.86
C ARG A 261 9.50 5.39 -22.69
N LYS A 262 9.00 6.60 -22.41
CA LYS A 262 9.44 7.54 -21.39
C LYS A 262 8.22 8.27 -20.80
N ILE A 263 8.39 8.91 -19.64
CA ILE A 263 7.34 9.65 -18.92
C ILE A 263 7.68 11.14 -18.83
N ASP A 264 8.31 11.68 -19.86
CA ASP A 264 8.54 13.11 -20.04
C ASP A 264 7.24 13.84 -20.42
N THR A 265 7.13 15.11 -20.00
CA THR A 265 5.93 15.94 -20.19
C THR A 265 5.53 16.05 -21.66
N GLU A 266 6.49 16.15 -22.59
CA GLU A 266 6.23 16.23 -24.03
C GLU A 266 5.57 14.95 -24.56
N THR A 267 6.15 13.79 -24.27
CA THR A 267 5.60 12.48 -24.68
C THR A 267 4.20 12.26 -24.12
N VAL A 268 3.96 12.65 -22.86
CA VAL A 268 2.64 12.55 -22.23
C VAL A 268 1.64 13.50 -22.89
N ALA A 269 2.04 14.74 -23.18
CA ALA A 269 1.18 15.71 -23.86
C ALA A 269 0.80 15.25 -25.27
N GLU A 270 1.74 14.72 -26.05
CA GLU A 270 1.48 14.15 -27.38
C GLU A 270 0.46 12.99 -27.32
N ALA A 271 0.63 12.08 -26.36
CA ALA A 271 -0.30 10.98 -26.15
C ALA A 271 -1.71 11.49 -25.78
N LEU A 272 -1.81 12.53 -24.95
CA LEU A 272 -3.10 13.11 -24.58
C LEU A 272 -3.79 13.81 -25.75
N VAL A 273 -3.03 14.51 -26.59
CA VAL A 273 -3.58 15.13 -27.80
C VAL A 273 -4.17 14.07 -28.73
N ASP A 274 -3.52 12.91 -28.90
CA ASP A 274 -4.08 11.80 -29.68
C ASP A 274 -5.40 11.28 -29.06
N ILE A 275 -5.40 11.03 -27.75
CA ILE A 275 -6.59 10.54 -27.04
C ILE A 275 -7.75 11.54 -27.17
N TYR A 276 -7.50 12.82 -26.91
CA TYR A 276 -8.53 13.86 -26.97
C TYR A 276 -9.04 14.13 -28.39
N SER A 277 -8.19 13.91 -29.41
CA SER A 277 -8.61 14.00 -30.80
C SER A 277 -9.61 12.90 -31.18
N ARG A 278 -9.54 11.73 -30.54
CA ARG A 278 -10.45 10.59 -30.78
C ARG A 278 -11.70 10.62 -29.90
N LEU A 279 -11.54 10.91 -28.61
CA LEU A 279 -12.63 10.81 -27.63
C LEU A 279 -13.35 12.16 -27.41
N GLY A 280 -12.62 13.26 -27.50
CA GLY A 280 -13.05 14.58 -27.04
C GLY A 280 -12.21 15.08 -25.86
N VAL A 281 -12.36 16.37 -25.56
CA VAL A 281 -11.62 17.04 -24.46
C VAL A 281 -12.46 16.96 -23.17
N PRO A 282 -11.89 16.48 -22.06
CA PRO A 282 -12.62 16.42 -20.79
C PRO A 282 -12.77 17.79 -20.12
N GLU A 283 -13.81 17.95 -19.29
CA GLU A 283 -13.99 19.18 -18.49
C GLU A 283 -13.00 19.23 -17.30
N GLU A 284 -12.76 18.09 -16.66
CA GLU A 284 -11.88 17.96 -15.50
C GLU A 284 -10.94 16.76 -15.64
N VAL A 285 -9.66 16.97 -15.35
CA VAL A 285 -8.64 15.93 -15.28
C VAL A 285 -8.16 15.78 -13.84
N LEU A 286 -8.18 14.56 -13.34
CA LEU A 286 -7.63 14.18 -12.04
C LEU A 286 -6.36 13.35 -12.27
N SER A 287 -5.20 13.87 -11.87
CA SER A 287 -3.94 13.14 -11.87
C SER A 287 -3.36 13.06 -10.46
N ASP A 288 -2.32 12.24 -10.30
CA ASP A 288 -1.41 12.42 -9.17
C ASP A 288 -0.56 13.70 -9.35
N GLN A 289 0.26 14.00 -8.34
CA GLN A 289 1.22 15.10 -8.41
C GLN A 289 2.54 14.67 -9.08
N GLY A 290 2.47 13.75 -10.04
CA GLY A 290 3.60 13.35 -10.85
C GLY A 290 4.16 14.53 -11.63
N THR A 291 5.49 14.64 -11.72
CA THR A 291 6.17 15.76 -12.36
C THR A 291 5.80 15.94 -13.84
N GLN A 292 5.35 14.88 -14.49
CA GLN A 292 4.88 14.85 -15.87
C GLN A 292 3.51 15.52 -16.06
N PHE A 293 2.75 15.73 -14.97
CA PHE A 293 1.41 16.32 -14.99
C PHE A 293 1.35 17.73 -14.37
N MET A 294 2.46 18.21 -13.80
CA MET A 294 2.56 19.49 -13.07
C MET A 294 3.25 20.58 -13.87
#